data_AF-A0A328F9H8-F1
#
_entry.id   AF-A0A328F9H8-F1
#
_cell.length_a   1.000
_cell.length_b   1.000
_cell.length_c   1.000
_cell.angle_alpha   90.00
_cell.angle_beta   90.00
_cell.angle_gamma   90.00
#
_symmetry.space_group_name_H-M   'P 1'
#
loop_
_entity.id
_entity.type
_entity.pdbx_description
1 polymer ?
#
loop_
_entity_poly.entity_id
_entity_poly.type
_entity_poly.pdbx_seq_one_letter_code
_entity_poly.pdbx_strand_id
1 'polypeptide(L)' 'MHTPSSKQLVVVAYDISSNKRRNTLVKLLRGYGVRVNYSVFECRIGKAGLSALKMRIDEIQIM' A
#
# COMPACT_ATOMS: atom_id res chain seq x y z
N MET A 1 -14.76 -24.05 -0.84
CA MET A 1 -15.28 -22.94 0.00
C MET A 1 -14.80 -21.62 -0.59
N HIS A 2 -15.65 -20.91 -1.35
CA HIS A 2 -15.34 -19.53 -1.77
C HIS A 2 -15.83 -18.61 -0.64
N THR A 3 -14.92 -18.17 0.22
CA THR A 3 -15.21 -17.04 1.09
C THR A 3 -15.32 -15.80 0.21
N PRO A 4 -16.37 -14.96 0.34
CA PRO A 4 -16.38 -13.69 -0.34
C PRO A 4 -15.20 -12.91 0.23
N SER A 5 -14.17 -12.67 -0.60
CA SER A 5 -13.03 -11.83 -0.25
C SER A 5 -13.55 -10.40 -0.09
N SER A 6 -14.16 -10.11 1.06
CA SER A 6 -14.63 -8.78 1.41
C SER A 6 -13.42 -7.85 1.39
N LYS A 7 -13.41 -6.92 0.44
CA LYS A 7 -12.37 -5.89 0.33
C LYS A 7 -12.62 -4.88 1.44
N GLN A 8 -11.59 -4.57 2.20
CA GLN A 8 -11.62 -3.57 3.26
C GLN A 8 -11.05 -2.26 2.72
N LEU A 9 -11.55 -1.14 3.24
CA LEU A 9 -10.89 0.15 3.07
C LEU A 9 -9.72 0.21 4.05
N VAL A 10 -8.51 0.39 3.52
CA VAL A 10 -7.26 0.48 4.28
C VAL A 10 -6.64 1.84 4.00
N VAL A 11 -6.36 2.60 5.06
CA VAL A 11 -5.62 3.85 4.97
C VAL A 11 -4.14 3.55 5.20
N VAL A 12 -3.30 3.95 4.25
CA VAL A 12 -1.84 3.79 4.31
C VAL A 12 -1.23 5.18 4.49
N ALA A 13 -0.81 5.49 5.70
CA ALA A 13 -0.02 6.67 6.02
C ALA A 13 1.47 6.28 6.12
N TYR A 14 2.36 7.12 5.59
CA TYR A 14 3.80 6.86 5.62
C TYR A 14 4.60 8.13 5.88
N ASP A 15 5.70 8.00 6.61
CA ASP A 15 6.68 9.06 6.82
C ASP A 15 8.04 8.62 6.26
N ILE A 16 8.41 9.17 5.10
CA ILE A 16 9.61 8.77 4.36
C ILE A 16 10.33 10.01 3.86
N SER A 17 11.51 10.26 4.41
CA SER A 17 12.38 11.38 4.04
C SER A 17 13.05 11.18 2.67
N SER A 18 13.44 9.96 2.33
CA SER A 18 14.08 9.65 1.05
C SER A 18 13.10 9.78 -0.10
N ASN A 19 13.33 10.78 -0.97
CA ASN A 19 12.53 11.00 -2.18
C ASN A 19 12.50 9.75 -3.08
N LYS A 20 13.61 9.01 -3.18
CA LYS A 20 13.69 7.78 -3.98
C LYS A 20 12.73 6.70 -3.43
N ARG A 21 12.82 6.38 -2.14
CA ARG A 21 11.94 5.39 -1.49
C ARG A 21 10.48 5.80 -1.53
N ARG A 22 10.17 7.07 -1.24
CA ARG A 22 8.81 7.61 -1.32
C ARG A 22 8.24 7.48 -2.73
N ASN A 23 9.01 7.80 -3.77
CA ASN A 23 8.55 7.68 -5.15
C ASN A 23 8.29 6.22 -5.54
N THR A 24 9.12 5.28 -5.07
CA THR A 24 8.88 3.83 -5.25
C THR A 24 7.60 3.39 -4.55
N LEU A 25 7.39 3.78 -3.29
CA LEU A 25 6.18 3.46 -2.53
C LEU A 25 4.91 4.03 -3.20
N VAL A 26 4.96 5.28 -3.66
CA VAL A 26 3.84 5.92 -4.38
C VAL A 26 3.50 5.14 -5.65
N LYS A 27 4.51 4.71 -6.43
CA LYS A 27 4.29 3.88 -7.64
C LYS A 27 3.63 2.55 -7.29
N LEU A 28 4.05 1.90 -6.22
CA LEU A 28 3.46 0.67 -5.72
C LEU A 28 1.98 0.88 -5.31
N LEU A 29 1.70 1.87 -4.45
CA LEU A 29 0.37 2.10 -3.86
C LEU A 29 -0.69 2.53 -4.89
N ARG A 30 -0.29 3.17 -6.01
CA ARG A 30 -1.21 3.48 -7.12
C ARG A 30 -1.88 2.25 -7.72
N GLY A 31 -1.29 1.06 -7.61
CA GLY A 31 -1.90 -0.20 -8.04
C GLY A 31 -2.99 -0.73 -7.09
N TYR A 32 -3.05 -0.21 -5.86
CA TYR A 32 -3.94 -0.71 -4.79
C TYR A 32 -5.00 0.31 -4.38
N GLY A 33 -4.83 1.59 -4.74
CA GLY A 33 -5.70 2.66 -4.26
C GLY A 33 -5.38 4.03 -4.81
N VAL A 34 -5.99 5.03 -4.19
CA VAL A 34 -5.89 6.44 -4.59
C VAL A 34 -5.10 7.23 -3.55
N ARG A 35 -4.30 8.20 -4.02
CA ARG A 35 -3.56 9.11 -3.15
C ARG A 35 -4.49 10.24 -2.72
N VAL A 36 -4.73 10.36 -1.41
CA VAL A 36 -5.64 11.38 -0.85
C VAL A 36 -4.88 12.53 -0.18
N ASN A 37 -3.61 12.32 0.18
CA ASN A 37 -2.71 13.35 0.67
C ASN A 37 -1.26 13.02 0.24
N TYR A 38 -0.32 13.94 0.46
CA TYR A 38 1.08 13.75 0.15
C TYR A 38 1.65 12.46 0.76
N SER A 39 1.33 12.16 2.01
CA SER A 39 1.81 10.98 2.75
C SER A 39 0.72 9.93 3.00
N VAL A 40 -0.43 10.01 2.32
CA VAL A 40 -1.59 9.16 2.62
C VAL A 40 -2.26 8.60 1.35
N PHE A 41 -2.55 7.30 1.37
CA PHE A 41 -3.33 6.58 0.37
C PHE A 41 -4.53 5.87 1.00
N GLU A 42 -5.59 5.75 0.22
CA GLU A 42 -6.75 4.91 0.52
C GLU A 42 -6.82 3.74 -0.47
N CYS A 43 -6.78 2.51 0.06
CA CYS A 43 -6.75 1.28 -0.71
C CYS A 43 -7.97 0.41 -0.42
N ARG A 44 -8.66 -0.07 -1.46
CA ARG A 44 -9.71 -1.09 -1.32
C ARG A 44 -9.13 -2.47 -1.62
N ILE A 45 -8.73 -3.17 -0.57
CA ILE A 45 -7.89 -4.36 -0.70
C ILE A 45 -8.43 -5.53 0.12
N GLY A 46 -8.36 -6.74 -0.44
CA GLY A 46 -8.70 -7.98 0.28
C GLY A 46 -7.52 -8.47 1.13
N LYS A 47 -7.76 -9.44 2.02
CA LYS A 47 -6.74 -9.97 2.93
C LYS A 47 -5.45 -10.43 2.24
N ALA A 48 -5.57 -11.21 1.14
CA ALA A 48 -4.40 -11.70 0.40
C ALA A 48 -3.61 -10.54 -0.24
N GLY A 49 -4.31 -9.57 -0.83
CA GLY A 49 -3.68 -8.38 -1.39
C GLY A 49 -2.96 -7.55 -0.32
N LEU A 50 -3.55 -7.42 0.88
CA LEU A 50 -2.94 -6.71 1.99
C LEU A 50 -1.65 -7.40 2.48
N SER A 51 -1.63 -8.73 2.52
CA SER A 51 -0.43 -9.49 2.85
C SER A 51 0.68 -9.27 1.82
N ALA A 52 0.35 -9.35 0.52
CA ALA A 52 1.31 -9.10 -0.55
C ALA A 52 1.83 -7.65 -0.56
N LEU A 53 0.96 -6.68 -0.27
CA LEU A 53 1.34 -5.28 -0.17
C LEU A 53 2.35 -5.06 0.97
N LYS A 54 2.13 -5.66 2.15
CA LYS A 54 3.06 -5.57 3.28
C LYS A 54 4.45 -6.11 2.91
N MET A 55 4.53 -7.29 2.31
CA MET A 55 5.81 -7.87 1.87
C MET A 55 6.58 -6.95 0.92
N ARG A 56 5.88 -6.37 -0.07
CA ARG A 56 6.49 -5.43 -1.02
C ARG A 56 6.94 -4.11 -0.39
N ILE A 57 6.25 -3.65 0.66
CA ILE A 57 6.67 -2.46 1.39
C ILE A 57 7.94 -2.73 2.19
N ASP A 58 8.05 -3.91 2.82
CA ASP A 58 9.24 -4.30 3.58
C ASP A 58 10.50 -4.32 2.69
N GLU A 59 10.38 -4.79 1.44
CA GLU A 59 11.46 -4.73 0.44
C GLU A 59 11.94 -3.28 0.16
N ILE A 60 11.03 -2.29 0.20
CA ILE A 60 11.36 -0.86 -0.01
C ILE A 60 12.01 -0.23 1.23
N GLN A 61 11.66 -0.71 2.43
CA GLN A 61 12.23 -0.20 3.69
C GLN A 61 13.64 -0.71 3.95
N ILE A 62 13.96 -1.94 3.50
CA ILE A 62 15.28 -2.56 3.65
C ILE A 62 16.30 -1.98 2.67
N MET A 63 15.86 -1.51 1.49
CA MET A 63 16.70 -0.82 0.48
C MET A 63 17.03 0.63 0.84
#